data_AF-A0A5J5YSE9-F1
#
_entry.id   AF-A0A5J5YSE9-F1
#
_cell.length_a   1.000
_cell.length_b   1.000
_cell.length_c   1.000
_cell.angle_alpha   90.00
_cell.angle_beta   90.00
_cell.angle_gamma   90.00
#
_symmetry.space_group_name_H-M   'P 1'
#
loop_
_entity.id
_entity.type
_entity.pdbx_description
1 polymer ?
#
loop_
_entity_poly.entity_id
_entity_poly.type
_entity_poly.pdbx_seq_one_letter_code
_entity_poly.pdbx_strand_id
1 'polypeptide(L)'
;EIRQFALFMMEKLNITKVQTSEDDDYIVVFSRTSNRLILNEAQLILTLAQEFKMRTVTVSLDDQTFDSIVQVISGASMLVSMHGAQLITSMFLPRGAVVIELFPFAVNPEQYTPYKTLASLPGMDLQYVAWRNTIEENSVAYPDRPWDQGGISHLETEEQERILASKEVPRHLCCRNPEWLFRIYQDTIVDIPSFLAALRESLKVKPNLKKTRPVSTVHPGRVREPKCQTSVQATSEAKLAVSWQIP
;
A
#
# COMPACT_ATOMS: atom_id res chain seq x y z
N GLU A 1 17.98 -3.68 0.28
CA GLU A 1 17.57 -3.19 -1.06
C GLU A 1 16.47 -2.12 -0.96
N ILE A 2 15.21 -2.45 -0.60
CA ILE A 2 14.11 -1.45 -0.55
C ILE A 2 14.40 -0.26 0.37
N ARG A 3 14.96 -0.49 1.57
CA ARG A 3 15.33 0.62 2.47
C ARG A 3 16.40 1.54 1.89
N GLN A 4 17.37 1.00 1.16
CA GLN A 4 18.40 1.81 0.50
C GLN A 4 17.79 2.63 -0.64
N PHE A 5 16.88 2.02 -1.42
CA PHE A 5 16.12 2.73 -2.44
C PHE A 5 15.28 3.86 -1.83
N ALA A 6 14.55 3.61 -0.74
CA ALA A 6 13.76 4.63 -0.06
C ALA A 6 14.63 5.79 0.44
N LEU A 7 15.78 5.50 1.06
CA LEU A 7 16.73 6.53 1.52
C LEU A 7 17.30 7.34 0.34
N PHE A 8 17.69 6.67 -0.75
CA PHE A 8 18.16 7.34 -1.95
C PHE A 8 17.09 8.27 -2.54
N MET A 9 15.83 7.81 -2.60
CA MET A 9 14.71 8.63 -3.06
C MET A 9 14.47 9.83 -2.15
N MET A 10 14.48 9.64 -0.83
CA MET A 10 14.35 10.75 0.13
C MET A 10 15.46 11.78 -0.04
N GLU A 11 16.71 11.35 -0.24
CA GLU A 11 17.83 12.25 -0.53
C GLU A 11 17.58 13.05 -1.81
N LYS A 12 17.10 12.41 -2.89
CA LYS A 12 16.77 13.10 -4.15
C LYS A 12 15.58 14.06 -4.04
N LEU A 13 14.71 13.86 -3.06
CA LEU A 13 13.60 14.75 -2.75
C LEU A 13 13.98 15.84 -1.73
N ASN A 14 15.26 15.93 -1.32
CA ASN A 14 15.76 16.83 -0.28
C ASN A 14 15.07 16.63 1.09
N ILE A 15 14.65 15.41 1.38
CA ILE A 15 13.97 15.04 2.63
C ILE A 15 15.04 14.56 3.62
N THR A 16 15.36 15.41 4.59
CA THR A 16 16.17 15.02 5.75
C THR A 16 15.29 14.33 6.78
N LYS A 17 15.77 13.23 7.37
CA LYS A 17 15.09 12.58 8.50
C LYS A 17 14.82 13.61 9.59
N VAL A 18 13.55 13.84 9.88
CA VAL A 18 13.14 14.62 11.05
C VAL A 18 13.63 13.85 12.28
N GLN A 19 14.41 14.50 13.13
CA GLN A 19 14.63 14.00 14.49
C GLN A 19 13.31 14.21 15.24
N THR A 20 12.45 13.20 15.21
CA THR A 20 11.25 13.19 16.06
C THR A 20 11.69 12.92 17.49
N SER A 21 11.36 13.82 18.41
CA SER A 21 11.37 13.50 19.85
C SER A 21 10.36 12.38 20.12
N GLU A 22 10.59 11.56 21.15
CA GLU A 22 9.68 10.46 21.53
C GLU A 22 8.25 10.95 21.83
N ASP A 23 8.04 12.24 22.11
CA ASP A 23 6.73 12.86 22.37
C ASP A 23 5.94 13.28 21.11
N ASP A 24 6.50 13.08 19.91
CA ASP A 24 5.94 13.59 18.65
C ASP A 24 5.31 12.50 17.76
N ASP A 25 4.94 11.34 18.31
CA ASP A 25 4.31 10.25 17.54
C ASP A 25 2.96 10.68 16.91
N TYR A 26 2.80 10.37 15.62
CA TYR A 26 1.55 10.63 14.90
C TYR A 26 1.16 9.50 13.93
N ILE A 27 -0.13 9.47 13.66
CA ILE A 27 -0.80 8.57 12.73
C ILE A 27 -1.09 9.34 11.45
N VAL A 28 -0.80 8.75 10.30
CA VAL A 28 -1.17 9.29 8.99
C VAL A 28 -2.36 8.52 8.45
N VAL A 29 -3.39 9.23 7.98
CA VAL A 29 -4.54 8.68 7.27
C VAL A 29 -4.54 9.22 5.84
N PHE A 30 -4.53 8.33 4.84
CA PHE A 30 -4.74 8.75 3.45
C PHE A 30 -6.21 9.06 3.21
N SER A 31 -6.50 10.33 2.94
CA SER A 31 -7.79 10.80 2.44
C SER A 31 -7.81 10.74 0.92
N ARG A 32 -9.01 10.66 0.35
CA ARG A 32 -9.29 10.55 -1.07
C ARG A 32 -10.48 11.43 -1.41
N THR A 33 -10.54 11.96 -2.62
CA THR A 33 -11.65 12.85 -3.04
C THR A 33 -12.55 12.25 -4.13
N SER A 34 -12.09 11.22 -4.84
CA SER A 34 -12.74 10.74 -6.08
C SER A 34 -13.29 9.30 -6.02
N ASN A 35 -12.55 8.37 -5.41
CA ASN A 35 -12.95 6.97 -5.32
C ASN A 35 -12.35 6.28 -4.11
N ARG A 36 -13.00 5.22 -3.63
CA ARG A 36 -12.61 4.47 -2.43
C ARG A 36 -12.53 5.38 -1.21
N LEU A 37 -13.58 6.18 -1.03
CA LEU A 37 -13.69 7.10 0.08
C LEU A 37 -13.93 6.33 1.38
N ILE A 38 -13.38 6.86 2.47
CA ILE A 38 -13.77 6.47 3.83
C ILE A 38 -14.91 7.41 4.23
N LEU A 39 -16.15 6.94 4.17
CA LEU A 39 -17.33 7.80 4.32
C LEU A 39 -17.49 8.37 5.73
N ASN A 40 -16.95 7.70 6.75
CA ASN A 40 -16.88 8.16 8.14
C ASN A 40 -15.44 8.52 8.57
N GLU A 41 -14.64 9.11 7.67
CA GLU A 41 -13.23 9.46 7.91
C GLU A 41 -13.01 10.24 9.21
N ALA A 42 -13.85 11.24 9.50
CA ALA A 42 -13.74 12.03 10.74
C ALA A 42 -13.88 11.16 12.00
N GLN A 43 -14.80 10.18 11.98
CA GLN A 43 -14.98 9.24 13.09
C GLN A 43 -13.74 8.33 13.24
N LEU A 44 -13.20 7.85 12.13
CA LEU A 44 -11.99 7.02 12.12
C LEU A 44 -10.78 7.79 12.69
N ILE A 45 -10.58 9.04 12.26
CA ILE A 45 -9.50 9.92 12.74
C ILE A 45 -9.59 10.13 14.26
N LEU A 46 -10.78 10.47 14.76
CA LEU A 46 -11.03 10.67 16.19
C LEU A 46 -10.78 9.38 16.98
N THR A 47 -11.25 8.24 16.46
CA THR A 47 -11.05 6.93 17.08
C THR A 47 -9.56 6.61 17.20
N LEU A 48 -8.80 6.78 16.11
CA LEU A 48 -7.35 6.53 16.09
C LEU A 48 -6.61 7.42 17.09
N ALA A 49 -6.94 8.71 17.12
CA ALA A 49 -6.33 9.66 18.05
C ALA A 49 -6.60 9.27 19.52
N GLN A 50 -7.81 8.80 19.82
CA GLN A 50 -8.20 8.38 21.17
C GLN A 50 -7.59 7.05 21.59
N GLU A 51 -7.62 6.03 20.73
CA GLU A 51 -7.11 4.68 21.05
C GLU A 51 -5.60 4.70 21.29
N PHE A 52 -4.85 5.45 20.46
CA PHE A 52 -3.39 5.49 20.53
C PHE A 52 -2.81 6.69 21.27
N LYS A 53 -3.63 7.69 21.62
CA LYS A 53 -3.19 8.96 22.21
C LYS A 53 -2.13 9.68 21.37
N MET A 54 -2.22 9.52 20.06
CA MET A 54 -1.33 10.13 19.07
C MET A 54 -2.09 11.18 18.28
N ARG A 55 -1.39 12.19 17.78
CA ARG A 55 -1.99 13.13 16.84
C ARG A 55 -2.25 12.39 15.52
N THR A 56 -3.39 12.65 14.88
CA THR A 56 -3.72 12.06 13.57
C THR A 56 -3.65 13.16 12.49
N VAL A 57 -2.98 12.87 11.39
CA VAL A 57 -2.76 13.76 10.25
C VAL A 57 -3.37 13.14 9.01
N THR A 58 -4.10 13.92 8.23
CA THR A 58 -4.58 13.49 6.92
C THR A 58 -3.60 13.89 5.83
N VAL A 59 -3.42 13.00 4.85
CA VAL A 59 -2.65 13.28 3.63
C VAL A 59 -3.47 12.90 2.41
N SER A 60 -3.31 13.64 1.32
CA SER A 60 -4.08 13.46 0.09
C SER A 60 -3.16 13.62 -1.11
N LEU A 61 -3.18 12.65 -2.03
CA LEU A 61 -2.44 12.75 -3.29
C LEU A 61 -2.99 13.84 -4.22
N ASP A 62 -4.25 14.23 -4.02
CA ASP A 62 -4.91 15.25 -4.83
C ASP A 62 -4.50 16.67 -4.36
N ASP A 63 -4.17 16.82 -3.07
CA ASP A 63 -3.93 18.12 -2.45
C ASP A 63 -2.45 18.41 -2.13
N GLN A 64 -1.61 17.38 -2.06
CA GLN A 64 -0.22 17.51 -1.61
C GLN A 64 0.77 16.94 -2.63
N THR A 65 1.94 17.55 -2.71
CA THR A 65 3.03 17.03 -3.54
C THR A 65 3.60 15.73 -2.99
N PHE A 66 4.17 14.91 -3.86
CA PHE A 66 4.74 13.62 -3.45
C PHE A 66 5.86 13.78 -2.42
N ASP A 67 6.75 14.76 -2.56
CA ASP A 67 7.80 15.07 -1.59
C ASP A 67 7.23 15.45 -0.21
N SER A 68 6.18 16.27 -0.17
CA SER A 68 5.48 16.61 1.09
C SER A 68 4.87 15.36 1.75
N ILE A 69 4.27 14.48 0.97
CA ILE A 69 3.69 13.23 1.49
C ILE A 69 4.80 12.31 2.04
N VAL A 70 5.90 12.16 1.31
CA VAL A 70 7.05 11.36 1.77
C VAL A 70 7.65 11.96 3.05
N GLN A 71 7.76 13.28 3.14
CA GLN A 71 8.24 13.97 4.33
C GLN A 71 7.39 13.61 5.56
N VAL A 72 6.06 13.68 5.44
CA VAL A 72 5.12 13.33 6.52
C VAL A 72 5.15 11.83 6.84
N ILE A 73 5.16 10.96 5.83
CA ILE A 73 5.17 9.51 6.07
C ILE A 73 6.48 9.04 6.70
N SER A 74 7.61 9.69 6.39
CA SER A 74 8.92 9.28 6.89
C SER A 74 9.10 9.37 8.42
N GLY A 75 8.24 10.13 9.11
CA GLY A 75 8.21 10.26 10.56
C GLY A 75 6.97 9.67 11.23
N ALA A 76 6.06 9.03 10.48
CA ALA A 76 4.81 8.53 11.02
C ALA A 76 4.97 7.17 11.73
N SER A 77 4.28 7.00 12.85
CA SER A 77 4.30 5.75 13.62
C SER A 77 3.26 4.75 13.10
N MET A 78 2.23 5.25 12.42
CA MET A 78 1.21 4.44 11.74
C MET A 78 0.74 5.08 10.44
N LEU A 79 0.40 4.26 9.45
CA LEU A 79 -0.21 4.65 8.19
C LEU A 79 -1.51 3.87 7.97
N VAL A 80 -2.62 4.58 7.81
CA VAL A 80 -3.96 4.00 7.55
C VAL A 80 -4.42 4.42 6.16
N SER A 81 -4.89 3.47 5.36
CA SER A 81 -5.40 3.77 4.02
C SER A 81 -6.31 2.68 3.48
N MET A 82 -7.31 3.09 2.68
CA MET A 82 -7.95 2.17 1.73
C MET A 82 -6.92 1.58 0.77
N HIS A 83 -7.09 0.29 0.44
CA HIS A 83 -6.27 -0.44 -0.53
C HIS A 83 -6.11 0.38 -1.81
N GLY A 84 -4.87 0.61 -2.24
CA GLY A 84 -4.58 1.35 -3.46
C GLY A 84 -3.10 1.68 -3.60
N ALA A 85 -2.69 2.10 -4.80
CA ALA A 85 -1.29 2.34 -5.18
C ALA A 85 -0.52 3.24 -4.20
N GLN A 86 -1.18 4.19 -3.55
CA GLN A 86 -0.58 5.11 -2.60
C GLN A 86 0.07 4.43 -1.40
N LEU A 87 -0.39 3.23 -1.02
CA LEU A 87 0.21 2.46 0.06
C LEU A 87 1.67 2.04 -0.23
N ILE A 88 2.16 2.17 -1.47
CA ILE A 88 3.59 1.98 -1.78
C ILE A 88 4.48 2.93 -0.97
N THR A 89 3.96 4.10 -0.60
CA THR A 89 4.65 5.08 0.25
C THR A 89 4.98 4.55 1.64
N SER A 90 4.35 3.46 2.08
CA SER A 90 4.74 2.75 3.31
C SER A 90 6.22 2.33 3.32
N MET A 91 6.89 2.23 2.16
CA MET A 91 8.33 1.97 2.11
C MET A 91 9.18 3.03 2.83
N PHE A 92 8.65 4.24 2.99
CA PHE A 92 9.29 5.37 3.67
C PHE A 92 9.06 5.39 5.19
N LEU A 93 8.09 4.63 5.71
CA LEU A 93 7.79 4.58 7.14
C LEU A 93 9.00 4.14 7.97
N PRO A 94 9.23 4.66 9.18
CA PRO A 94 10.28 4.19 10.06
C PRO A 94 10.11 2.70 10.44
N ARG A 95 11.20 2.08 10.90
CA ARG A 95 11.13 0.70 11.40
C ARG A 95 10.27 0.64 12.65
N GLY A 96 9.49 -0.43 12.78
CA GLY A 96 8.53 -0.61 13.88
C GLY A 96 7.15 0.02 13.63
N ALA A 97 7.02 0.88 12.62
CA ALA A 97 5.75 1.50 12.25
C ALA A 97 4.72 0.48 11.75
N VAL A 98 3.45 0.87 11.83
CA VAL A 98 2.31 0.03 11.47
C VAL A 98 1.69 0.50 10.16
N VAL A 99 1.45 -0.42 9.22
CA VAL A 99 0.62 -0.21 8.04
C VAL A 99 -0.73 -0.87 8.28
N ILE A 100 -1.80 -0.08 8.23
CA ILE A 100 -3.18 -0.54 8.35
C ILE A 100 -3.85 -0.36 6.99
N GLU A 101 -4.07 -1.48 6.31
CA GLU A 101 -4.68 -1.52 4.99
C GLU A 101 -6.16 -1.89 5.11
N LEU A 102 -7.03 -1.04 4.57
CA LEU A 102 -8.48 -1.21 4.59
C LEU A 102 -8.97 -1.76 3.23
N PHE A 103 -9.74 -2.83 3.25
CA PHE A 103 -10.29 -3.46 2.06
C PHE A 103 -11.81 -3.24 1.99
N PRO A 104 -12.34 -2.83 0.82
CA PRO A 104 -13.79 -2.76 0.60
C PRO A 104 -14.48 -4.12 0.74
N PHE A 105 -15.81 -4.10 0.71
CA PHE A 105 -16.59 -5.32 0.78
C PHE A 105 -16.29 -6.28 -0.37
N ALA A 106 -16.42 -7.58 -0.11
CA ALA A 106 -16.10 -8.67 -1.03
C ALA A 106 -14.63 -8.74 -1.53
N VAL A 107 -13.74 -7.82 -1.11
CA VAL A 107 -12.32 -7.90 -1.45
C VAL A 107 -11.56 -8.69 -0.38
N ASN A 108 -11.00 -9.82 -0.76
CA ASN A 108 -10.26 -10.70 0.15
C ASN A 108 -8.80 -10.24 0.35
N PRO A 109 -8.39 -9.82 1.57
CA PRO A 109 -7.04 -9.32 1.84
C PRO A 109 -5.93 -10.35 1.61
N GLU A 110 -6.22 -11.65 1.62
CA GLU A 110 -5.22 -12.69 1.37
C GLU A 110 -4.94 -12.91 -0.12
N GLN A 111 -5.75 -12.33 -1.01
CA GLN A 111 -5.58 -12.45 -2.46
C GLN A 111 -4.89 -11.22 -3.09
N TYR A 112 -4.88 -10.07 -2.40
CA TYR A 112 -4.32 -8.81 -2.88
C TYR A 112 -3.31 -8.27 -1.88
N THR A 113 -2.13 -8.89 -1.82
CA THR A 113 -1.15 -8.72 -0.73
C THR A 113 0.11 -7.92 -1.05
N PRO A 114 0.20 -7.02 -2.05
CA PRO A 114 1.47 -6.37 -2.39
C PRO A 114 2.09 -5.60 -1.21
N TYR A 115 1.27 -4.97 -0.36
CA TYR A 115 1.77 -4.22 0.79
C TYR A 115 2.07 -5.09 2.01
N LYS A 116 1.33 -6.20 2.20
CA LYS A 116 1.72 -7.26 3.15
C LYS A 116 3.09 -7.83 2.79
N THR A 117 3.33 -8.08 1.49
CA THR A 117 4.63 -8.51 0.98
C THR A 117 5.69 -7.45 1.25
N LEU A 118 5.47 -6.18 0.88
CA LEU A 118 6.39 -5.08 1.14
C LEU A 118 6.76 -4.98 2.62
N ALA A 119 5.78 -4.97 3.53
CA ALA A 119 6.00 -4.90 4.97
C ALA A 119 6.83 -6.07 5.50
N SER A 120 6.68 -7.25 4.88
CA SER A 120 7.37 -8.50 5.26
C SER A 120 8.76 -8.66 4.63
N LEU A 121 9.18 -7.78 3.72
CA LEU A 121 10.51 -7.89 3.10
C LEU A 121 11.63 -7.73 4.15
N PRO A 122 12.75 -8.47 4.03
CA PRO A 122 13.84 -8.39 4.98
C PRO A 122 14.36 -6.95 5.21
N GLY A 123 14.40 -6.53 6.47
CA GLY A 123 14.88 -5.21 6.91
C GLY A 123 13.87 -4.07 6.77
N MET A 124 12.65 -4.34 6.27
CA MET A 124 11.54 -3.38 6.33
C MET A 124 11.06 -3.19 7.77
N ASP A 125 10.93 -4.27 8.54
CA ASP A 125 10.56 -4.24 9.94
C ASP A 125 9.26 -3.45 10.20
N LEU A 126 8.28 -3.58 9.30
CA LEU A 126 6.96 -2.96 9.44
C LEU A 126 5.97 -3.97 10.00
N GLN A 127 5.05 -3.50 10.83
CA GLN A 127 3.87 -4.28 11.22
C GLN A 127 2.78 -4.05 10.18
N TYR A 128 2.09 -5.11 9.77
CA TYR A 128 1.02 -5.03 8.79
C TYR A 128 -0.29 -5.53 9.40
N VAL A 129 -1.34 -4.75 9.22
CA VAL A 129 -2.71 -5.09 9.60
C VAL A 129 -3.60 -4.94 8.38
N ALA A 130 -4.39 -5.97 8.08
CA ALA A 130 -5.48 -5.87 7.13
C ALA A 130 -6.80 -5.78 7.89
N TRP A 131 -7.63 -4.81 7.53
CA TRP A 131 -9.04 -4.78 7.90
C TRP A 131 -9.88 -4.91 6.63
N ARG A 132 -10.93 -5.73 6.68
CA ARG A 132 -11.85 -5.93 5.56
C ARG A 132 -13.24 -5.52 6.00
N ASN A 133 -13.94 -4.75 5.17
CA ASN A 133 -15.37 -4.55 5.36
C ASN A 133 -16.11 -5.87 5.10
N THR A 134 -16.79 -6.40 6.11
CA THR A 134 -17.62 -7.61 6.02
C THR A 134 -19.12 -7.28 6.01
N ILE A 135 -19.49 -6.00 6.14
CA ILE A 135 -20.87 -5.51 6.20
C ILE A 135 -21.19 -4.85 4.85
N GLU A 136 -22.09 -5.45 4.07
CA GLU A 136 -22.39 -4.96 2.73
C GLU A 136 -23.03 -3.57 2.77
N GLU A 137 -23.88 -3.32 3.76
CA GLU A 137 -24.57 -2.05 4.00
C GLU A 137 -23.61 -0.88 4.24
N ASN A 138 -22.37 -1.18 4.64
CA ASN A 138 -21.30 -0.21 4.80
C ASN A 138 -20.56 0.10 3.48
N SER A 139 -21.11 -0.30 2.33
CA SER A 139 -20.49 -0.11 1.02
C SER A 139 -21.38 0.68 0.08
N VAL A 140 -20.81 1.66 -0.62
CA VAL A 140 -21.49 2.41 -1.67
C VAL A 140 -20.80 2.12 -3.00
N ALA A 141 -21.52 1.47 -3.91
CA ALA A 141 -21.08 1.17 -5.26
C ALA A 141 -21.72 2.14 -6.28
N TYR A 142 -21.09 2.25 -7.46
CA TYR A 142 -21.51 3.19 -8.50
C TYR A 142 -21.61 2.48 -9.86
N PRO A 143 -22.67 1.68 -10.09
CA PRO A 143 -22.80 0.84 -11.30
C PRO A 143 -22.85 1.63 -12.61
N ASP A 144 -23.21 2.92 -12.56
CA ASP A 144 -23.32 3.80 -13.72
C ASP A 144 -22.03 4.54 -14.08
N ARG A 145 -20.94 4.38 -13.31
CA ARG A 145 -19.63 4.97 -13.64
C ARG A 145 -19.04 4.37 -14.93
N PRO A 146 -17.98 4.96 -15.48
CA PRO A 146 -17.16 4.29 -16.50
C PRO A 146 -16.68 2.90 -16.03
N TRP A 147 -16.50 1.97 -16.98
CA TRP A 147 -16.13 0.59 -16.67
C TRP A 147 -14.81 0.47 -15.90
N ASP A 148 -13.85 1.35 -16.19
CA ASP A 148 -12.54 1.44 -15.54
C ASP A 148 -12.58 2.09 -14.14
N GLN A 149 -13.75 2.56 -13.72
CA GLN A 149 -14.06 3.11 -12.40
C GLN A 149 -15.12 2.28 -11.65
N GLY A 150 -15.32 1.03 -12.07
CA GLY A 150 -16.19 0.06 -11.38
C GLY A 150 -17.64 0.05 -11.85
N GLY A 151 -18.00 0.80 -12.91
CA GLY A 151 -19.34 0.70 -13.46
C GLY A 151 -19.56 -0.60 -14.24
N ILE A 152 -20.78 -1.12 -14.15
CA ILE A 152 -21.19 -2.41 -14.73
C ILE A 152 -22.37 -2.28 -15.69
N SER A 153 -22.92 -1.08 -15.89
CA SER A 153 -24.06 -0.82 -16.78
C SER A 153 -23.84 -1.21 -18.24
N HIS A 154 -22.57 -1.32 -18.65
CA HIS A 154 -22.15 -1.76 -19.99
C HIS A 154 -22.17 -3.28 -20.20
N LEU A 155 -22.39 -4.07 -19.13
CA LEU A 155 -22.44 -5.53 -19.18
C LEU A 155 -23.86 -6.02 -19.43
N GLU A 156 -24.01 -7.27 -19.87
CA GLU A 156 -25.31 -7.94 -19.94
C GLU A 156 -25.97 -8.01 -18.55
N THR A 157 -27.30 -7.93 -18.50
CA THR A 157 -28.07 -7.91 -17.24
C THR A 157 -27.75 -9.10 -16.33
N GLU A 158 -27.60 -10.30 -16.91
CA GLU A 158 -27.24 -11.52 -16.16
C GLU A 158 -25.88 -11.37 -15.44
N GLU A 159 -24.90 -10.77 -16.10
CA GLU A 159 -23.57 -10.55 -15.52
C GLU A 159 -23.62 -9.46 -14.43
N GLN A 160 -24.43 -8.42 -14.62
CA GLN A 160 -24.65 -7.40 -13.59
C GLN A 160 -25.28 -8.02 -12.33
N GLU A 161 -26.33 -8.83 -12.49
CA GLU A 161 -27.00 -9.53 -11.38
C GLU A 161 -26.04 -10.49 -10.66
N ARG A 162 -25.22 -11.23 -11.41
CA ARG A 162 -24.18 -12.10 -10.86
C ARG A 162 -23.17 -11.32 -10.01
N ILE A 163 -22.66 -10.20 -10.52
CA ILE A 163 -21.70 -9.33 -9.81
C ILE A 163 -22.32 -8.78 -8.53
N LEU A 164 -23.56 -8.29 -8.59
CA LEU A 164 -24.28 -7.73 -7.44
C LEU A 164 -24.52 -8.78 -6.35
N ALA A 165 -24.89 -10.01 -6.73
CA ALA A 165 -25.14 -11.10 -5.80
C ALA A 165 -23.86 -11.66 -5.13
N SER A 166 -22.69 -11.48 -5.76
CA SER A 166 -21.42 -12.00 -5.25
C SER A 166 -21.04 -11.44 -3.87
N LYS A 167 -20.43 -12.27 -3.02
CA LYS A 167 -19.95 -11.88 -1.68
C LYS A 167 -18.43 -11.88 -1.54
N GLU A 168 -17.74 -12.38 -2.56
CA GLU A 168 -16.28 -12.36 -2.61
C GLU A 168 -15.81 -12.42 -4.06
N VAL A 169 -14.90 -11.52 -4.42
CA VAL A 169 -14.32 -11.49 -5.77
C VAL A 169 -13.50 -12.77 -5.98
N PRO A 170 -13.79 -13.57 -7.03
CA PRO A 170 -13.02 -14.76 -7.33
C PRO A 170 -11.60 -14.39 -7.79
N ARG A 171 -10.68 -15.35 -7.67
CA ARG A 171 -9.34 -15.19 -8.24
C ARG A 171 -9.44 -14.95 -9.73
N HIS A 172 -8.72 -13.94 -10.20
CA HIS A 172 -8.73 -13.52 -11.59
C HIS A 172 -7.33 -13.02 -12.00
N LEU A 173 -7.09 -12.97 -13.31
CA LEU A 173 -5.91 -12.32 -13.86
C LEU A 173 -6.13 -10.81 -13.91
N CYS A 174 -5.11 -10.04 -13.55
CA CYS A 174 -5.30 -8.69 -13.04
C CYS A 174 -6.05 -7.71 -13.96
N CYS A 175 -6.70 -6.80 -13.24
CA CYS A 175 -6.96 -5.39 -13.51
C CYS A 175 -8.08 -5.00 -14.46
N ARG A 176 -8.64 -5.92 -15.25
CA ARG A 176 -9.81 -5.62 -16.11
C ARG A 176 -11.03 -6.49 -15.83
N ASN A 177 -11.00 -7.26 -14.73
CA ASN A 177 -12.15 -8.04 -14.31
C ASN A 177 -13.27 -7.08 -13.79
N PRO A 178 -14.49 -7.12 -14.35
CA PRO A 178 -15.53 -6.17 -13.97
C PRO A 178 -16.00 -6.30 -12.51
N GLU A 179 -16.08 -7.52 -11.98
CA GLU A 179 -16.44 -7.76 -10.58
C GLU A 179 -15.40 -7.18 -9.63
N TRP A 180 -14.11 -7.37 -9.93
CA TRP A 180 -13.02 -6.74 -9.20
C TRP A 180 -13.14 -5.21 -9.21
N LEU A 181 -13.33 -4.60 -10.38
CA LEU A 181 -13.45 -3.15 -10.51
C LEU A 181 -14.68 -2.63 -9.73
N PHE A 182 -15.80 -3.32 -9.83
CA PHE A 182 -17.03 -3.00 -9.11
C PHE A 182 -16.82 -3.02 -7.59
N ARG A 183 -16.13 -4.03 -7.05
CA ARG A 183 -15.89 -4.18 -5.60
C ARG A 183 -14.76 -3.29 -5.08
N ILE A 184 -13.66 -3.15 -5.82
CA ILE A 184 -12.52 -2.38 -5.35
C ILE A 184 -12.79 -0.88 -5.33
N TYR A 185 -13.66 -0.35 -6.21
CA TYR A 185 -13.97 1.08 -6.28
C TYR A 185 -15.11 1.53 -5.35
N GLN A 186 -15.63 0.64 -4.51
CA GLN A 186 -16.64 0.98 -3.53
C GLN A 186 -16.10 1.98 -2.50
N ASP A 187 -16.93 2.96 -2.17
CA ASP A 187 -16.71 3.78 -0.98
C ASP A 187 -17.19 2.99 0.25
N THR A 188 -16.53 3.20 1.39
CA THR A 188 -16.67 2.33 2.56
C THR A 188 -16.91 3.13 3.84
N ILE A 189 -17.91 2.73 4.61
CA ILE A 189 -18.05 3.09 6.03
C ILE A 189 -17.23 2.10 6.84
N VAL A 190 -16.24 2.57 7.59
CA VAL A 190 -15.43 1.72 8.45
C VAL A 190 -16.22 1.42 9.72
N ASP A 191 -16.51 0.14 9.95
CA ASP A 191 -17.08 -0.32 11.20
C ASP A 191 -16.04 -0.24 12.31
N ILE A 192 -16.16 0.77 13.17
CA ILE A 192 -15.16 1.09 14.21
C ILE A 192 -14.91 -0.08 15.19
N PRO A 193 -15.93 -0.79 15.71
CA PRO A 193 -15.70 -1.94 16.59
C PRO A 193 -14.86 -3.05 15.94
N SER A 194 -15.20 -3.48 14.71
CA SER A 194 -14.43 -4.51 14.00
C SER A 194 -13.04 -4.02 13.63
N PHE A 195 -12.90 -2.74 13.28
CA PHE A 195 -11.61 -2.10 13.03
C PHE A 195 -10.69 -2.18 14.25
N LEU A 196 -11.15 -1.75 15.43
CA LEU A 196 -10.38 -1.84 16.67
C LEU A 196 -10.08 -3.29 17.06
N ALA A 197 -10.99 -4.22 16.80
CA ALA A 197 -10.74 -5.64 17.04
C ALA A 197 -9.57 -6.17 16.20
N ALA A 198 -9.53 -5.86 14.90
CA ALA A 198 -8.45 -6.25 13.99
C ALA A 198 -7.08 -5.69 14.42
N LEU A 199 -7.07 -4.43 14.89
CA LEU A 199 -5.86 -3.79 15.43
C LEU A 199 -5.36 -4.50 16.69
N ARG A 200 -6.25 -4.76 17.65
CA ARG A 200 -5.91 -5.41 18.92
C ARG A 200 -5.44 -6.84 18.75
N GLU A 201 -5.95 -7.57 17.76
CA GLU A 201 -5.49 -8.92 17.43
C GLU A 201 -4.07 -8.88 16.86
N SER A 202 -3.82 -7.98 15.90
CA SER A 202 -2.57 -7.94 15.16
C SER A 202 -1.41 -7.32 15.93
N LEU A 203 -1.65 -6.27 16.72
CA LEU A 203 -0.60 -5.53 17.44
C LEU A 203 -0.14 -6.20 18.76
N LYS A 204 -0.83 -7.26 19.22
CA LYS A 204 -0.36 -8.08 20.37
C LYS A 204 0.91 -8.87 20.03
N VAL A 205 1.15 -9.12 18.75
CA VAL A 205 2.32 -9.87 18.28
C VAL A 205 3.50 -8.92 18.18
N LYS A 206 4.36 -8.89 19.21
CA LYS A 206 5.58 -8.09 19.15
C LYS A 206 6.44 -8.51 17.94
N PRO A 207 6.79 -7.59 17.04
CA PRO A 207 7.67 -7.93 15.93
C PRO A 207 9.01 -8.39 16.49
N ASN A 208 9.45 -9.56 16.06
CA ASN A 208 10.76 -10.09 16.42
C ASN A 208 11.80 -9.36 15.58
N LEU A 209 12.26 -8.19 16.07
CA LEU A 209 13.26 -7.33 15.44
C LEU A 209 14.63 -8.02 15.42
N LYS A 210 14.75 -9.10 14.65
CA LYS A 210 16.03 -9.74 14.39
C LYS A 210 16.81 -8.83 13.47
N LYS A 211 17.96 -8.33 13.93
CA LYS A 211 18.95 -7.63 13.09
C LYS A 211 19.37 -8.55 11.95
N THR A 212 18.68 -8.49 10.83
CA THR A 212 19.07 -9.16 9.60
C THR A 212 20.13 -8.30 8.94
N ARG A 213 21.34 -8.85 8.79
CA ARG A 213 22.39 -8.20 8.00
C ARG A 213 21.90 -8.14 6.55
N PRO A 214 22.07 -7.01 5.84
CA PRO A 214 21.75 -6.96 4.42
C PRO A 214 22.62 -7.99 3.68
N VAL A 215 21.96 -8.88 2.93
CA VAL A 215 22.60 -10.00 2.20
C VAL A 215 23.31 -9.51 0.93
N SER A 216 22.93 -8.34 0.41
CA SER A 216 23.49 -7.72 -0.79
C SER A 216 23.69 -6.22 -0.60
N THR A 217 24.74 -5.69 -1.23
CA THR A 217 24.96 -4.24 -1.37
C THR A 217 24.40 -3.83 -2.72
N VAL A 218 23.27 -3.11 -2.73
CA VAL A 218 22.72 -2.52 -3.97
C VAL A 218 23.27 -1.11 -4.11
N HIS A 219 23.73 -0.78 -5.32
CA HIS A 219 24.24 0.53 -5.66
C HIS A 219 23.26 1.22 -6.61
N PRO A 220 22.28 1.99 -6.08
CA PRO A 220 21.33 2.71 -6.91
C PRO A 220 22.05 3.83 -7.66
N GLY A 221 22.04 3.77 -8.99
CA GLY A 221 22.70 4.75 -9.84
C GLY A 221 22.90 4.26 -11.26
N ARG A 222 23.32 5.17 -12.15
CA ARG A 222 23.70 4.80 -13.52
C ARG A 222 24.97 3.95 -13.46
N VAL A 223 24.92 2.74 -14.02
CA VAL A 223 26.10 1.87 -14.12
C VAL A 223 27.22 2.56 -14.90
N ARG A 224 28.46 2.42 -14.44
CA ARG A 224 29.64 3.02 -15.06
C ARG A 224 30.28 2.03 -16.02
N GLU A 225 30.82 2.52 -17.13
CA GLU A 225 31.51 1.71 -18.15
C GLU A 225 30.77 0.42 -18.55
N PRO A 226 29.51 0.48 -19.03
CA PRO A 226 28.84 -0.72 -19.51
C PRO A 226 29.57 -1.29 -20.73
N LYS A 227 29.97 -2.55 -20.66
CA LYS A 227 30.62 -3.30 -21.74
C LYS A 227 29.73 -4.46 -22.15
N CYS A 228 29.63 -4.66 -23.46
CA CYS A 228 28.90 -5.74 -24.08
C CYS A 228 29.85 -6.49 -25.00
N GLN A 229 30.03 -7.78 -24.76
CA GLN A 229 30.91 -8.64 -25.56
C GLN A 229 30.09 -9.79 -26.12
N THR A 230 30.16 -9.97 -27.43
CA THR A 230 29.55 -11.10 -28.14
C THR A 230 30.65 -12.05 -28.59
N SER A 231 30.51 -13.34 -28.30
CA SER A 231 31.38 -14.37 -28.84
C SER A 231 30.54 -15.47 -29.47
N VAL A 232 30.90 -15.89 -30.69
CA VAL A 232 30.26 -17.01 -31.38
C VAL A 232 31.19 -18.20 -31.22
N GLN A 233 30.76 -19.20 -30.44
CA GLN A 233 31.61 -20.36 -30.12
C GLN A 233 31.39 -21.53 -31.10
N ALA A 234 30.26 -21.54 -31.84
CA ALA A 234 29.96 -22.48 -32.92
C ALA A 234 28.88 -21.91 -33.87
N THR A 235 28.60 -22.58 -35.00
CA THR A 235 27.62 -22.17 -36.03
C THR A 235 26.18 -21.98 -35.51
N SER A 236 25.88 -22.39 -34.27
CA SER A 236 24.55 -22.30 -33.64
C SER A 236 24.55 -21.75 -32.20
N GLU A 237 25.69 -21.28 -31.67
CA GLU A 237 25.76 -20.73 -30.31
C GLU A 237 26.47 -19.37 -30.27
N ALA A 238 25.73 -18.34 -29.87
CA ALA A 238 26.24 -17.02 -29.55
C ALA A 238 26.13 -16.77 -28.04
N LYS A 239 27.23 -16.34 -27.42
CA LYS A 239 27.29 -15.88 -26.03
C LYS A 239 27.36 -14.37 -25.99
N LEU A 240 26.49 -13.79 -25.16
CA LEU A 240 26.50 -12.38 -24.80
C LEU A 240 26.98 -12.24 -23.36
N ALA A 241 28.05 -11.49 -23.14
CA ALA A 241 28.54 -11.11 -21.82
C ALA A 241 28.36 -9.61 -21.62
N VAL A 242 27.63 -9.23 -20.57
CA VAL A 242 27.41 -7.82 -20.19
C VAL A 242 28.11 -7.59 -18.85
N SER A 243 28.93 -6.56 -18.75
CA SER A 243 29.63 -6.18 -17.52
C SER A 243 29.61 -4.66 -17.33
N TRP A 244 29.74 -4.21 -16.08
CA TRP A 244 29.79 -2.80 -15.73
C TRP A 244 30.55 -2.61 -14.42
N GLN A 245 30.97 -1.37 -14.16
CA GLN A 245 31.48 -0.95 -12.87
C GLN A 245 30.35 -0.46 -11.97
N ILE A 246 30.52 -0.66 -10.66
CA ILE A 246 29.59 -0.22 -9.63
C ILE A 246 29.45 1.33 -9.68
N PRO A 247 28.21 1.88 -9.59
CA PRO A 247 27.93 3.32 -9.56
C PRO A 247 28.69 4.13 -8.51
#